data_AF-A0A3G6T7A8-F1
#
_entry.id   AF-A0A3G6T7A8-F1
#
_cell.length_a   1.000
_cell.length_b   1.000
_cell.length_c   1.000
_cell.angle_alpha   90.00
_cell.angle_beta   90.00
_cell.angle_gamma   90.00
#
_symmetry.space_group_name_H-M   'P 1'
#
loop_
_entity.id
_entity.type
_entity.pdbx_description
1 polymer ?
#
loop_
_entity_poly.entity_id
_entity_poly.type
_entity_poly.pdbx_seq_one_letter_code
_entity_poly.pdbx_strand_id
1 'polypeptide(L)' 'MGKFTSAKKKKSINAEMLKHSTFIELEEIPFEQFLETVRSTGRVVSEEEAKEMLEILYTLARITIKQFFSPD' A
#
# COMPACT_ATOMS: atom_id res chain seq x y z
N MET A 1 -17.96 -33.34 29.36
CA MET A 1 -17.69 -33.31 27.91
C MET A 1 -17.26 -31.91 27.50
N GLY A 2 -16.14 -31.81 26.76
CA GLY A 2 -15.80 -30.73 25.83
C GLY A 2 -15.45 -29.35 26.38
N LYS A 3 -14.15 -29.03 26.47
CA LYS A 3 -13.60 -27.71 26.06
C LYS A 3 -12.20 -27.91 25.48
N PHE A 4 -12.12 -28.12 24.16
CA PHE A 4 -10.87 -27.95 23.41
C PHE A 4 -10.63 -26.45 23.24
N THR A 5 -9.69 -25.87 24.00
CA THR A 5 -9.21 -24.52 23.74
C THR A 5 -8.05 -24.61 22.76
N SER A 6 -8.31 -24.37 21.47
CA SER A 6 -7.23 -24.25 20.49
C SER A 6 -6.44 -22.97 20.80
N ALA A 7 -5.25 -23.12 21.38
CA ALA A 7 -4.32 -22.02 21.53
C ALA A 7 -3.96 -21.50 20.13
N LYS A 8 -4.49 -20.32 19.74
CA LYS A 8 -4.07 -19.63 18.52
C LYS A 8 -2.58 -19.34 18.66
N LYS A 9 -1.75 -20.11 17.94
CA LYS A 9 -0.31 -19.86 17.79
C LYS A 9 -0.15 -18.41 17.30
N LYS A 10 0.24 -17.51 18.20
CA LYS A 10 0.73 -16.18 17.82
C LYS A 10 1.91 -16.44 16.88
N LYS A 11 1.75 -16.16 15.59
CA LYS A 11 2.88 -16.15 14.65
C LYS A 11 3.83 -15.07 15.15
N SER A 12 4.86 -15.46 15.90
CA SER A 12 5.96 -14.57 16.25
C SER A 12 6.67 -14.26 14.94
N ILE A 13 6.60 -13.01 14.50
CA ILE A 13 7.33 -12.55 13.33
C ILE A 13 8.82 -12.78 13.64
N ASN A 14 9.49 -13.60 12.83
CA ASN A 14 10.89 -13.90 13.02
C ASN A 14 11.71 -12.67 12.64
N ALA A 15 12.33 -12.02 13.62
CA ALA A 15 13.14 -10.82 13.42
C ALA A 15 14.31 -11.04 12.45
N GLU A 16 14.79 -12.28 12.28
CA GLU A 16 15.82 -12.60 11.29
C GLU A 16 15.29 -12.59 9.85
N MET A 17 14.02 -12.94 9.63
CA MET A 17 13.39 -12.81 8.30
C MET A 17 13.24 -11.34 7.89
N LEU A 18 13.04 -10.45 8.87
CA LEU A 18 12.97 -9.01 8.66
C LEU A 18 14.33 -8.41 8.24
N LYS A 19 15.46 -9.03 8.61
CA LYS A 19 16.81 -8.56 8.23
C LYS A 19 17.09 -8.65 6.73
N HIS A 20 16.38 -9.52 6.02
CA HIS A 20 16.46 -9.68 4.56
C HIS A 20 15.30 -9.01 3.82
N SER A 21 14.41 -8.34 4.54
CA SER A 21 13.28 -7.62 3.96
C SER A 21 13.75 -6.22 3.57
N THR A 22 13.82 -5.93 2.28
CA THR A 22 13.98 -4.54 1.82
C THR A 22 12.63 -3.85 2.02
N PHE A 23 12.50 -3.10 3.11
CA PHE A 23 11.33 -2.25 3.33
C PHE A 23 11.43 -1.04 2.39
N ILE A 24 10.69 -1.09 1.29
CA ILE A 24 10.55 0.04 0.39
C ILE A 24 9.41 0.89 0.94
N GLU A 25 9.77 1.96 1.63
CA GLU A 25 8.83 3.02 1.97
C GLU A 25 8.47 3.77 0.68
N LEU A 26 7.17 3.86 0.41
CA LEU A 26 6.66 4.65 -0.70
C LEU A 26 6.44 6.07 -0.20
N GLU A 27 7.10 7.04 -0.82
CA GLU A 27 6.82 8.44 -0.56
C GLU A 27 5.41 8.77 -1.10
N GLU A 28 4.53 9.17 -0.20
CA GLU A 28 3.15 9.53 -0.55
C GLU A 28 3.09 10.99 -1.02
N ILE A 29 2.48 11.20 -2.19
CA ILE A 29 2.09 12.52 -2.70
C ILE A 29 0.96 13.05 -1.82
N PRO A 30 1.09 14.28 -1.25
CA PRO A 30 0.00 14.95 -0.57
C PRO A 30 -1.23 15.13 -1.47
N PHE A 31 -2.42 14.86 -0.95
CA PHE A 31 -3.66 14.90 -1.74
C PHE A 31 -3.88 16.26 -2.41
N GLU A 32 -3.55 17.36 -1.73
CA GLU A 32 -3.71 18.72 -2.21
C GLU A 32 -2.83 18.97 -3.44
N GLN A 33 -1.60 18.47 -3.44
CA GLN A 33 -0.69 18.57 -4.59
C GLN A 33 -1.17 17.72 -5.76
N PHE A 34 -1.69 16.52 -5.48
CA PHE A 34 -2.29 15.67 -6.50
C PHE A 34 -3.50 16.36 -7.15
N LEU A 35 -4.40 16.92 -6.33
CA LEU A 35 -5.59 17.60 -6.79
C LEU A 35 -5.27 18.85 -7.62
N GLU A 36 -4.27 19.64 -7.21
CA GLU A 36 -3.77 20.77 -7.99
C GLU A 36 -3.20 20.32 -9.34
N THR A 37 -2.42 19.23 -9.35
CA THR A 37 -1.87 18.64 -10.57
C THR A 37 -2.99 18.21 -11.53
N VAL A 38 -4.02 17.52 -11.03
CA VAL A 38 -5.16 17.09 -11.85
C VAL A 38 -5.91 18.29 -12.41
N ARG A 39 -6.17 19.33 -11.60
CA ARG A 39 -6.85 20.55 -12.04
C ARG A 39 -6.04 21.34 -13.07
N SER A 40 -4.72 21.31 -13.00
CA SER A 40 -3.83 21.96 -13.98
C SER A 40 -4.01 21.42 -15.40
N THR A 41 -4.54 20.20 -15.56
CA THR A 41 -4.84 19.59 -16.87
C THR A 41 -6.08 20.17 -17.55
N GLY A 42 -6.77 21.12 -16.91
CA GLY A 42 -8.02 21.70 -17.39
C GLY A 42 -9.23 20.79 -17.17
N ARG A 43 -9.08 19.68 -16.46
CA ARG A 43 -10.19 18.79 -16.09
C ARG A 43 -10.79 19.19 -14.76
N VAL A 44 -12.12 19.24 -14.74
CA VAL A 44 -12.88 19.38 -13.50
C VAL A 44 -13.04 17.98 -12.91
N VAL A 45 -12.47 17.78 -11.73
CA VAL A 45 -12.52 16.51 -11.00
C VAL A 45 -12.93 16.84 -9.57
N SER A 46 -13.89 16.08 -9.04
CA SER A 46 -14.31 16.17 -7.66
C SER A 46 -13.24 15.63 -6.71
N GLU A 47 -13.35 15.97 -5.42
CA GLU A 47 -12.42 15.44 -4.42
C GLU A 47 -12.53 13.91 -4.28
N GLU A 48 -13.75 13.35 -4.40
CA GLU A 48 -14.00 11.91 -4.36
C GLU A 48 -13.27 11.20 -5.50
N GLU A 49 -13.47 11.67 -6.74
CA GLU A 49 -12.82 11.11 -7.93
C GLU A 49 -11.28 11.22 -7.82
N ALA A 50 -10.77 12.34 -7.31
CA ALA A 50 -9.33 12.51 -7.12
C ALA A 50 -8.76 11.52 -6.09
N LYS A 51 -9.48 11.22 -5.00
CA LYS A 51 -9.06 10.20 -4.02
C LYS A 51 -8.99 8.82 -4.65
N GLU A 52 -10.02 8.44 -5.41
CA GLU A 52 -10.05 7.15 -6.12
C GLU A 52 -8.89 7.04 -7.13
N MET A 53 -8.62 8.10 -7.89
CA MET A 53 -7.49 8.15 -8.81
C MET A 53 -6.17 7.92 -8.08
N LEU A 54 -5.95 8.60 -6.96
CA LEU A 54 -4.73 8.49 -6.17
C LEU A 54 -4.56 7.08 -5.57
N GLU A 55 -5.65 6.46 -5.10
CA GLU A 55 -5.64 5.08 -4.59
C GLU A 55 -5.27 4.05 -5.68
N ILE A 56 -5.79 4.22 -6.90
CA ILE A 56 -5.44 3.38 -8.05
C ILE A 56 -3.94 3.51 -8.36
N LEU A 57 -3.40 4.74 -8.36
CA LEU A 57 -1.97 4.97 -8.62
C LEU A 57 -1.09 4.28 -7.58
N TYR A 58 -1.41 4.39 -6.29
CA TYR A 58 -0.67 3.68 -5.24
C TYR A 58 -0.78 2.16 -5.37
N THR A 59 -1.94 1.65 -5.76
CA THR A 59 -2.12 0.22 -6.00
C THR A 59 -1.21 -0.27 -7.12
N LEU A 60 -1.15 0.45 -8.24
CA LEU A 60 -0.26 0.14 -9.35
C LEU A 60 1.21 0.23 -8.95
N ALA A 61 1.60 1.25 -8.20
CA ALA A 61 2.97 1.40 -7.69
C ALA A 61 3.36 0.20 -6.81
N ARG A 62 2.50 -0.22 -5.88
CA ARG A 62 2.74 -1.38 -5.02
C ARG A 62 2.86 -2.68 -5.80
N ILE A 63 1.99 -2.90 -6.79
CA ILE A 63 2.07 -4.08 -7.67
C ILE A 63 3.39 -4.08 -8.45
N THR A 64 3.76 -2.94 -9.02
CA THR A 64 4.99 -2.77 -9.79
C THR A 64 6.21 -3.05 -8.92
N ILE A 65 6.30 -2.42 -7.75
CA ILE A 65 7.41 -2.64 -6.82
C ILE A 65 7.50 -4.12 -6.43
N LYS A 66 6.38 -4.76 -6.12
CA LYS A 66 6.36 -6.19 -5.82
C LYS A 66 6.92 -7.02 -6.97
N GLN A 67 6.52 -6.75 -8.22
CA GLN A 67 7.01 -7.49 -9.38
C GLN A 67 8.51 -7.30 -9.64
N PHE A 68 9.03 -6.08 -9.49
CA PHE A 68 10.42 -5.78 -9.83
C PHE A 68 11.42 -6.03 -8.70
N PHE A 69 11.02 -5.87 -7.44
CA PHE A 69 11.90 -6.02 -6.27
C PHE A 69 11.64 -7.29 -5.45
N SER A 70 10.63 -8.08 -5.82
CA SER A 70 10.43 -9.43 -5.32
C SER A 70 9.98 -10.34 -6.47
N PRO A 71 10.83 -10.52 -7.51
CA PRO A 71 10.58 -11.54 -8.50
C PRO A 71 10.55 -12.90 -7.78
N ASP A 72 9.55 -13.72 -8.11
CA ASP A 72 9.36 -15.06 -7.53
C ASP A 72 10.65 -15.92 -7.53
#